data_AF-A0A3P1XRN7-F1
#
_entry.id   AF-A0A3P1XRN7-F1
#
_cell.length_a   1.000
_cell.length_b   1.000
_cell.length_c   1.000
_cell.angle_alpha   90.00
_cell.angle_beta   90.00
_cell.angle_gamma   90.00
#
_symmetry.space_group_name_H-M   'P 1'
#
loop_
_entity.id
_entity.type
_entity.pdbx_description
1 polymer ?
#
loop_
_entity_poly.entity_id
_entity_poly.type
_entity_poly.pdbx_seq_one_letter_code
_entity_poly.pdbx_strand_id
1 'polypeptide(L)'
;MNINLAKPKAFIAVLVCGAAVTLTGCVGVDDIVNDAFVDAAQDLSAEGDASADKALADAKNVVEDTVKVGGSASATVDGKTVELGDAVVTCAVSGEQINIGIVGKDGGSFLPGGIGAVLKGGKVESVGIATADFSNNVAFKESGGVGKAQVEVNGKTYRIFGEGATTAIDTSDPLKAINSLTVPFELIVTCP
;
A
#
# COMPACT_ATOMS: atom_id res chain seq x y z
N MET A 1 -4.02 -40.24 37.37
CA MET A 1 -4.43 -39.95 35.98
C MET A 1 -3.94 -38.54 35.67
N ASN A 2 -2.80 -38.41 34.99
CA ASN A 2 -2.19 -37.11 34.69
C ASN A 2 -2.86 -36.50 33.46
N ILE A 3 -3.50 -35.35 33.62
CA ILE A 3 -4.09 -34.60 32.51
C ILE A 3 -2.99 -33.68 31.98
N ASN A 4 -2.49 -34.02 30.79
CA ASN A 4 -1.47 -33.27 30.08
C ASN A 4 -2.14 -32.04 29.43
N LEU A 5 -1.97 -30.86 30.02
CA LEU A 5 -2.53 -29.61 29.52
C LEU A 5 -1.63 -29.06 28.41
N ALA A 6 -2.01 -29.29 27.15
CA ALA A 6 -1.31 -28.73 26.00
C ALA A 6 -1.41 -27.20 25.99
N LYS A 7 -0.25 -26.53 25.89
CA LYS A 7 -0.13 -25.07 25.80
C LYS A 7 -0.84 -24.53 24.54
N PRO A 8 -1.64 -23.46 24.63
CA PRO A 8 -2.22 -22.81 23.45
C PRO A 8 -1.13 -22.09 22.66
N LYS A 9 -1.07 -22.32 21.35
CA LYS A 9 -0.26 -21.52 20.41
C LYS A 9 -0.92 -20.16 20.26
N ALA A 10 -0.28 -19.11 20.77
CA ALA A 10 -0.72 -17.74 20.60
C ALA A 10 -0.61 -17.35 19.11
N PHE A 11 -1.75 -17.12 18.48
CA PHE A 11 -1.85 -16.39 17.22
C PHE A 11 -1.80 -14.90 17.55
N ILE A 12 -0.66 -14.24 17.31
CA ILE A 12 -0.54 -12.79 17.46
C ILE A 12 -1.09 -12.15 16.18
N ALA A 13 -2.32 -11.65 16.26
CA ALA A 13 -2.87 -10.75 15.25
C ALA A 13 -2.26 -9.36 15.48
N VAL A 14 -1.30 -8.96 14.65
CA VAL A 14 -0.75 -7.60 14.68
C VAL A 14 -1.77 -6.67 14.04
N LEU A 15 -2.55 -6.00 14.88
CA LEU A 15 -3.42 -4.89 14.51
C LEU A 15 -2.57 -3.62 14.46
N VAL A 16 -2.13 -3.22 13.28
CA VAL A 16 -1.43 -1.94 13.08
C VAL A 16 -2.48 -0.82 13.17
N CYS A 17 -2.65 -0.26 14.37
CA CYS A 17 -3.43 0.95 14.61
C CYS A 17 -2.49 2.16 14.51
N GLY A 18 -2.88 3.15 13.72
CA GLY A 18 -2.02 4.26 13.33
C GLY A 18 -1.61 5.16 14.49
N ALA A 19 -0.34 5.58 14.46
CA ALA A 19 0.13 6.80 15.11
C ALA A 19 0.96 7.58 14.08
N ALA A 20 0.61 8.85 13.91
CA ALA A 20 1.29 9.79 13.03
C ALA A 20 2.71 10.07 13.55
N VAL A 21 3.73 9.67 12.80
CA VAL A 21 5.12 10.05 13.08
C VAL A 21 5.53 11.16 12.11
N THR A 22 5.73 12.35 12.64
CA THR A 22 6.28 13.50 11.90
C THR A 22 7.79 13.31 11.74
N LEU A 23 8.24 12.78 10.60
CA LEU A 23 9.67 12.71 10.29
C LEU A 23 10.13 14.00 9.58
N THR A 24 10.99 14.76 10.27
CA THR A 24 11.87 15.74 9.65
C THR A 24 13.27 15.13 9.59
N GLY A 25 13.80 14.92 8.39
CA GLY A 25 15.21 14.57 8.18
C GLY A 25 15.43 13.32 7.34
N CYS A 26 16.32 13.46 6.35
CA CYS A 26 16.77 12.41 5.44
C CYS A 26 17.28 11.17 6.19
N VAL A 27 16.50 10.09 6.18
CA VAL A 27 17.00 8.73 6.47
C VAL A 27 16.63 7.80 5.33
N GLY A 28 17.45 6.76 5.14
CA GLY A 28 17.23 5.75 4.12
C GLY A 28 15.89 5.06 4.36
N VAL A 29 15.27 4.57 3.29
CA VAL A 29 13.96 3.90 3.39
C VAL A 29 14.04 2.62 4.25
N ASP A 30 15.24 2.03 4.36
CA ASP A 30 15.55 0.91 5.27
C ASP A 30 15.37 1.29 6.75
N ASP A 31 15.64 2.54 7.14
CA ASP A 31 15.55 2.99 8.52
C ASP A 31 14.09 3.20 8.97
N ILE A 32 13.20 3.57 8.05
CA ILE A 32 11.77 3.83 8.36
C ILE A 32 11.04 2.53 8.73
N VAL A 33 11.31 1.46 7.99
CA VAL A 33 10.74 0.13 8.30
C VAL A 33 11.31 -0.38 9.62
N ASN A 34 12.59 -0.11 9.88
CA ASN A 34 13.25 -0.54 11.10
C ASN A 34 12.72 0.23 12.33
N ASP A 35 12.54 1.54 12.27
CA ASP A 35 12.07 2.35 13.40
C ASP A 35 10.60 2.08 13.77
N ALA A 36 9.70 1.95 12.79
CA ALA A 36 8.29 1.63 13.07
C ALA A 36 8.12 0.23 13.68
N PHE A 37 8.99 -0.72 13.33
CA PHE A 37 9.01 -2.06 13.90
C PHE A 37 9.68 -2.09 15.28
N VAL A 38 10.72 -1.28 15.48
CA VAL A 38 11.44 -1.14 16.75
C VAL A 38 10.56 -0.44 17.80
N ASP A 39 9.78 0.58 17.45
CA ASP A 39 8.84 1.22 18.38
C ASP A 39 7.71 0.26 18.80
N ALA A 40 7.15 -0.50 17.86
CA ALA A 40 6.14 -1.52 18.17
C ALA A 40 6.72 -2.68 19.01
N ALA A 41 7.99 -3.03 18.81
CA ALA A 41 8.69 -4.05 19.59
C ALA A 41 9.13 -3.53 20.98
N GLN A 42 9.46 -2.24 21.10
CA GLN A 42 9.83 -1.62 22.37
C GLN A 42 8.64 -1.50 23.33
N ASP A 43 7.42 -1.33 22.81
CA ASP A 43 6.20 -1.38 23.62
C ASP A 43 5.89 -2.80 24.13
N LEU A 44 6.43 -3.83 23.46
CA LEU A 44 6.38 -5.24 23.88
C LEU A 44 7.57 -5.68 24.74
N SER A 45 8.69 -4.94 24.73
CA SER A 45 9.96 -5.32 25.36
C SER A 45 10.15 -4.78 26.78
N ALA A 46 9.08 -4.34 27.46
CA ALA A 46 9.15 -3.93 28.86
C ALA A 46 9.59 -5.09 29.81
N GLU A 47 9.70 -6.32 29.31
CA GLU A 47 10.25 -7.47 30.03
C GLU A 47 11.49 -8.00 29.29
N GLY A 48 12.68 -7.54 29.71
CA GLY A 48 13.97 -7.85 29.09
C GLY A 48 14.36 -9.33 29.14
N ASP A 49 13.87 -10.09 28.17
CA ASP A 49 14.20 -11.49 27.93
C ASP A 49 14.90 -11.63 26.57
N ALA A 50 16.01 -12.38 26.51
CA ALA A 50 16.73 -12.71 25.28
C ALA A 50 15.84 -13.41 24.23
N SER A 51 14.67 -13.92 24.64
CA SER A 51 13.60 -14.39 23.77
C SER A 51 12.98 -13.29 22.90
N ALA A 52 12.99 -12.03 23.35
CA ALA A 52 12.45 -10.88 22.62
C ALA A 52 13.35 -10.49 21.44
N ASP A 53 14.67 -10.49 21.62
CA ASP A 53 15.63 -10.18 20.55
C ASP A 53 15.55 -11.20 19.41
N LYS A 54 15.40 -12.49 19.74
CA LYS A 54 15.20 -13.53 18.74
C LYS A 54 13.84 -13.40 18.04
N ALA A 55 12.77 -13.10 18.78
CA ALA A 55 11.45 -12.90 18.20
C ALA A 55 11.42 -11.69 17.26
N LEU A 56 12.15 -10.61 17.60
CA LEU A 56 12.29 -9.42 16.77
C LEU A 56 13.11 -9.71 15.51
N ALA A 57 14.22 -10.43 15.62
CA ALA A 57 15.02 -10.85 14.46
C ALA A 57 14.23 -11.78 13.53
N ASP A 58 13.48 -12.73 14.09
CA ASP A 58 12.61 -13.62 13.32
C ASP A 58 11.49 -12.82 12.62
N ALA A 59 10.87 -11.86 13.30
CA ALA A 59 9.83 -11.01 12.72
C ALA A 59 10.37 -10.08 11.63
N LYS A 60 11.57 -9.51 11.81
CA LYS A 60 12.24 -8.68 10.80
C LYS A 60 12.52 -9.48 9.53
N ASN A 61 13.07 -10.70 9.66
CA ASN A 61 13.31 -11.58 8.52
C ASN A 61 12.00 -11.91 7.77
N VAL A 62 10.91 -12.17 8.50
CA VAL A 62 9.59 -12.39 7.87
C VAL A 62 9.12 -11.15 7.11
N VAL A 63 9.28 -9.95 7.67
CA VAL A 63 8.87 -8.70 6.99
C VAL A 63 9.73 -8.43 5.77
N GLU A 64 11.05 -8.56 5.85
CA GLU A 64 11.94 -8.36 4.71
C GLU A 64 11.68 -9.36 3.58
N ASP A 65 11.29 -10.60 3.89
CA ASP A 65 10.91 -11.59 2.88
C ASP A 65 9.55 -11.29 2.22
N THR A 66 8.64 -10.66 2.98
CA THR A 66 7.24 -10.46 2.57
C THR A 66 7.01 -9.09 1.94
N VAL A 67 7.74 -8.06 2.36
CA VAL A 67 7.62 -6.65 1.94
C VAL A 67 8.91 -6.22 1.27
N LYS A 68 8.80 -5.79 0.02
CA LYS A 68 9.92 -5.29 -0.78
C LYS A 68 9.70 -3.81 -1.09
N VAL A 69 10.73 -3.01 -0.86
CA VAL A 69 10.71 -1.56 -1.12
C VAL A 69 11.70 -1.21 -2.22
N GLY A 70 11.32 -0.30 -3.11
CA GLY A 70 12.06 0.09 -4.31
C GLY A 70 11.30 -0.24 -5.59
N GLY A 71 11.94 -0.02 -6.74
CA GLY A 71 11.31 -0.21 -8.06
C GLY A 71 10.88 1.11 -8.69
N SER A 72 9.89 1.06 -9.57
CA SER A 72 9.43 2.22 -10.34
C SER A 72 7.93 2.18 -10.59
N ALA A 73 7.28 3.33 -10.65
CA ALA A 73 5.87 3.43 -10.99
C ALA A 73 5.58 4.62 -11.90
N SER A 74 4.56 4.47 -12.74
CA SER A 74 3.94 5.54 -13.51
C SER A 74 2.43 5.32 -13.54
N ALA A 75 1.65 6.39 -13.43
CA ALA A 75 0.20 6.29 -13.51
C ALA A 75 -0.41 7.41 -14.35
N THR A 76 -1.56 7.12 -14.94
CA THR A 76 -2.42 8.09 -15.61
C THR A 76 -3.86 7.92 -15.14
N VAL A 77 -4.58 9.04 -15.05
CA VAL A 77 -6.04 9.07 -14.85
C VAL A 77 -6.62 10.02 -15.89
N ASP A 78 -7.63 9.56 -16.61
CA ASP A 78 -8.25 10.31 -17.72
C ASP A 78 -7.22 10.79 -18.77
N GLY A 79 -6.20 9.94 -19.02
CA GLY A 79 -5.09 10.26 -19.93
C GLY A 79 -4.10 11.31 -19.43
N LYS A 80 -4.29 11.86 -18.22
CA LYS A 80 -3.36 12.80 -17.58
C LYS A 80 -2.39 12.05 -16.67
N THR A 81 -1.11 12.37 -16.77
CA THR A 81 -0.07 11.82 -15.89
C THR A 81 -0.34 12.21 -14.44
N VAL A 82 -0.22 11.24 -13.54
CA VAL A 82 -0.19 11.47 -12.10
C VAL A 82 1.25 11.78 -11.71
N GLU A 83 1.47 12.98 -11.19
CA GLU A 83 2.78 13.39 -10.68
C GLU A 83 3.05 12.69 -9.33
N LEU A 84 4.05 11.80 -9.30
CA LEU A 84 4.40 11.00 -8.13
C LEU A 84 5.68 11.46 -7.42
N GLY A 85 6.41 12.43 -7.99
CA GLY A 85 7.69 12.91 -7.45
C GLY A 85 8.74 11.80 -7.33
N ASP A 86 9.63 11.92 -6.35
CA ASP A 86 10.54 10.85 -5.94
C ASP A 86 9.73 9.72 -5.27
N ALA A 87 9.02 8.92 -6.05
CA ALA A 87 8.10 7.92 -5.53
C ALA A 87 8.82 6.70 -4.95
N VAL A 88 8.37 6.26 -3.78
CA VAL A 88 8.75 4.99 -3.16
C VAL A 88 7.67 3.97 -3.45
N VAL A 89 8.05 2.87 -4.09
CA VAL A 89 7.17 1.72 -4.36
C VAL A 89 7.40 0.66 -3.28
N THR A 90 6.31 0.15 -2.72
CA THR A 90 6.31 -0.95 -1.74
C THR A 90 5.38 -2.04 -2.24
N CYS A 91 5.89 -3.27 -2.28
CA CYS A 91 5.11 -4.45 -2.65
C CYS A 91 5.16 -5.47 -1.52
N ALA A 92 3.99 -5.87 -1.01
CA ALA A 92 3.86 -6.90 0.01
C ALA A 92 3.09 -8.10 -0.54
N VAL A 93 3.69 -9.29 -0.50
CA VAL A 93 3.10 -10.53 -1.03
C VAL A 93 2.65 -11.42 0.11
N SER A 94 1.38 -11.78 0.15
CA SER A 94 0.82 -12.73 1.14
C SER A 94 -0.05 -13.76 0.44
N GLY A 95 0.49 -14.97 0.27
CA GLY A 95 -0.16 -16.02 -0.52
C GLY A 95 -0.38 -15.59 -1.97
N GLU A 96 -1.64 -15.63 -2.42
CA GLU A 96 -2.04 -15.20 -3.78
C GLU A 96 -2.38 -13.71 -3.87
N GLN A 97 -2.20 -12.94 -2.79
CA GLN A 97 -2.46 -11.52 -2.73
C GLN A 97 -1.16 -10.71 -2.82
N ILE A 98 -1.19 -9.66 -3.62
CA ILE A 98 -0.11 -8.67 -3.74
C ILE A 98 -0.70 -7.31 -3.40
N ASN A 99 -0.15 -6.66 -2.37
CA ASN A 99 -0.49 -5.30 -1.98
C ASN A 99 0.61 -4.38 -2.50
N ILE A 100 0.23 -3.36 -3.26
CA ILE A 100 1.14 -2.40 -3.88
C ILE A 100 0.80 -1.03 -3.32
N GLY A 101 1.81 -0.35 -2.76
CA GLY A 101 1.72 1.03 -2.29
C GLY A 101 2.75 1.89 -3.00
N ILE A 102 2.38 3.10 -3.38
CA ILE A 102 3.27 4.07 -4.02
C ILE A 102 3.01 5.42 -3.36
N VAL A 103 4.05 6.01 -2.79
CA VAL A 103 3.98 7.29 -2.07
C VAL A 103 5.18 8.16 -2.45
N GLY A 104 5.02 9.48 -2.50
CA GLY A 104 6.15 10.39 -2.66
C GLY A 104 7.10 10.34 -1.45
N LYS A 105 8.42 10.37 -1.68
CA LYS A 105 9.48 10.33 -0.66
C LYS A 105 9.41 11.51 0.33
N ASP A 106 8.92 12.66 -0.12
CA ASP A 106 8.71 13.85 0.72
C ASP A 106 7.37 13.81 1.47
N GLY A 107 7.01 12.66 2.05
CA GLY A 107 5.77 12.45 2.81
C GLY A 107 5.52 13.39 4.01
N GLY A 108 6.30 14.46 4.17
CA GLY A 108 6.11 15.54 5.12
C GLY A 108 5.59 16.81 4.44
N SER A 109 4.35 17.18 4.77
CA SER A 109 3.67 18.44 4.44
C SER A 109 2.80 18.43 3.17
N PHE A 110 1.52 18.16 3.39
CA PHE A 110 0.39 18.73 2.64
C PHE A 110 0.07 18.24 1.23
N LEU A 111 0.81 17.31 0.62
CA LEU A 111 0.42 16.72 -0.67
C LEU A 111 -0.09 15.27 -0.49
N PRO A 112 -1.41 15.03 -0.58
CA PRO A 112 -2.05 13.74 -0.25
C PRO A 112 -2.07 12.75 -1.43
N GLY A 113 -1.11 12.89 -2.34
CA GLY A 113 -1.01 12.01 -3.50
C GLY A 113 -0.46 10.64 -3.11
N GLY A 114 -1.16 9.58 -3.50
CA GLY A 114 -0.76 8.22 -3.18
C GLY A 114 -1.51 7.21 -4.04
N ILE A 115 -0.86 6.11 -4.37
CA ILE A 115 -1.46 5.02 -5.14
C ILE A 115 -1.42 3.75 -4.31
N GLY A 116 -2.56 3.07 -4.24
CA GLY A 116 -2.69 1.74 -3.68
C GLY A 116 -3.34 0.81 -4.68
N ALA A 117 -2.85 -0.42 -4.79
CA ALA A 117 -3.50 -1.47 -5.56
C ALA A 117 -3.40 -2.82 -4.84
N VAL A 118 -4.45 -3.62 -4.95
CA VAL A 118 -4.49 -4.98 -4.43
C VAL A 118 -4.78 -5.92 -5.59
N LEU A 119 -3.89 -6.87 -5.81
CA LEU A 119 -4.08 -7.97 -6.75
C LEU A 119 -4.33 -9.25 -5.97
N LYS A 120 -5.27 -10.08 -6.42
CA LYS A 120 -5.58 -11.36 -5.80
C LYS A 120 -5.94 -12.40 -6.84
N GLY A 121 -5.26 -13.55 -6.81
CA GLY A 121 -5.54 -14.66 -7.73
C GLY A 121 -5.43 -14.25 -9.22
N GLY A 122 -4.48 -13.37 -9.54
CA GLY A 122 -4.26 -12.86 -10.91
C GLY A 122 -5.29 -11.82 -11.38
N LYS A 123 -6.13 -11.29 -10.49
CA LYS A 123 -7.11 -10.24 -10.80
C LYS A 123 -6.86 -8.99 -9.97
N VAL A 124 -7.40 -7.87 -10.41
CA VAL A 124 -7.40 -6.62 -9.64
C VAL A 124 -8.55 -6.67 -8.64
N GLU A 125 -8.26 -6.59 -7.34
CA GLU A 125 -9.26 -6.55 -6.27
C GLU A 125 -9.68 -5.11 -5.96
N SER A 126 -8.70 -4.21 -5.89
CA SER A 126 -8.94 -2.77 -5.71
C SER A 126 -7.79 -1.92 -6.26
N VAL A 127 -8.12 -0.67 -6.61
CA VAL A 127 -7.17 0.39 -6.96
C VAL A 127 -7.65 1.70 -6.34
N GLY A 128 -6.75 2.46 -5.76
CA GLY A 128 -6.98 3.84 -5.35
C GLY A 128 -5.85 4.70 -5.87
N ILE A 129 -6.17 5.77 -6.60
CA ILE A 129 -5.20 6.78 -7.04
C ILE A 129 -5.71 8.11 -6.50
N ALA A 130 -4.94 8.70 -5.59
CA ALA A 130 -5.13 10.05 -5.14
C ALA A 130 -4.11 10.95 -5.83
N THR A 131 -4.59 12.02 -6.48
CA THR A 131 -3.73 13.07 -7.03
C THR A 131 -3.50 14.16 -5.99
N ALA A 132 -2.35 14.83 -6.06
CA ALA A 132 -1.98 15.87 -5.10
C ALA A 132 -2.97 17.06 -5.08
N ASP A 133 -3.61 17.33 -6.22
CA ASP A 133 -4.61 18.39 -6.40
C ASP A 133 -6.06 17.91 -6.21
N PHE A 134 -6.26 16.63 -5.89
CA PHE A 134 -7.56 15.95 -5.77
C PHE A 134 -8.45 15.99 -7.02
N SER A 135 -7.96 16.52 -8.14
CA SER A 135 -8.80 16.82 -9.29
C SER A 135 -9.08 15.60 -10.16
N ASN A 136 -8.32 14.50 -10.02
CA ASN A 136 -8.51 13.28 -10.80
C ASN A 136 -8.34 12.02 -9.93
N ASN A 137 -8.94 12.02 -8.75
CA ASN A 137 -8.93 10.83 -7.89
C ASN A 137 -9.75 9.71 -8.53
N VAL A 138 -9.22 8.48 -8.45
CA VAL A 138 -9.94 7.29 -8.90
C VAL A 138 -9.95 6.22 -7.82
N ALA A 139 -11.07 5.52 -7.71
CA ALA A 139 -11.21 4.35 -6.86
C ALA A 139 -11.92 3.24 -7.62
N PHE A 140 -11.34 2.05 -7.60
CA PHE A 140 -11.94 0.83 -8.12
C PHE A 140 -11.94 -0.24 -7.04
N LYS A 141 -13.02 -1.02 -6.99
CA LYS A 141 -13.13 -2.23 -6.18
C LYS A 141 -14.03 -3.23 -6.90
N GLU A 142 -13.56 -4.44 -7.10
CA GLU A 142 -14.27 -5.48 -7.88
C GLU A 142 -15.69 -5.73 -7.33
N SER A 143 -15.84 -5.78 -6.01
CA SER A 143 -17.14 -5.99 -5.36
C SER A 143 -18.07 -4.76 -5.38
N GLY A 144 -17.60 -3.61 -5.86
CA GLY A 144 -18.32 -2.33 -5.82
C GLY A 144 -19.32 -2.14 -6.96
N GLY A 145 -19.23 -2.92 -8.03
CA GLY A 145 -20.15 -2.87 -9.17
C GLY A 145 -20.02 -1.62 -10.06
N VAL A 146 -19.00 -0.78 -9.84
CA VAL A 146 -18.72 0.45 -10.61
C VAL A 146 -17.31 0.35 -11.18
N GLY A 147 -17.20 0.52 -12.50
CA GLY A 147 -15.93 0.35 -13.21
C GLY A 147 -15.51 -1.10 -13.41
N LYS A 148 -14.35 -1.31 -14.03
CA LYS A 148 -13.72 -2.61 -14.30
C LYS A 148 -12.22 -2.42 -14.35
N ALA A 149 -11.44 -3.38 -13.85
CA ALA A 149 -9.99 -3.33 -13.96
C ALA A 149 -9.40 -4.68 -14.38
N GLN A 150 -8.25 -4.61 -15.04
CA GLN A 150 -7.48 -5.75 -15.52
C GLN A 150 -6.02 -5.55 -15.15
N VAL A 151 -5.27 -6.66 -15.12
CA VAL A 151 -3.83 -6.66 -14.89
C VAL A 151 -3.14 -7.53 -15.92
N GLU A 152 -2.10 -6.99 -16.53
CA GLU A 152 -1.11 -7.71 -17.34
C GLU A 152 0.17 -7.83 -16.52
N VAL A 153 0.72 -9.04 -16.45
CA VAL A 153 1.94 -9.33 -15.66
C VAL A 153 3.07 -9.69 -16.61
N ASN A 154 4.20 -8.99 -16.50
CA ASN A 154 5.43 -9.28 -17.22
C ASN A 154 6.61 -9.30 -16.24
N GLY A 155 6.97 -10.50 -15.78
CA GLY A 155 8.00 -10.66 -14.75
C GLY A 155 7.58 -9.99 -13.44
N LYS A 156 8.32 -8.93 -13.05
CA LYS A 156 8.03 -8.13 -11.84
C LYS A 156 7.22 -6.85 -12.13
N THR A 157 6.86 -6.62 -13.39
CA THR A 157 6.11 -5.45 -13.82
C THR A 157 4.63 -5.80 -13.99
N TYR A 158 3.78 -5.00 -13.35
CA TYR A 158 2.33 -5.10 -13.37
C TYR A 158 1.78 -3.88 -14.10
N ARG A 159 1.02 -4.11 -15.16
CA ARG A 159 0.24 -3.08 -15.85
C ARG A 159 -1.22 -3.27 -15.47
N ILE A 160 -1.70 -2.40 -14.61
CA ILE A 160 -3.06 -2.40 -14.04
C ILE A 160 -3.83 -1.28 -14.71
N PHE A 161 -4.93 -1.60 -15.40
CA PHE A 161 -5.68 -0.60 -16.17
C PHE A 161 -7.16 -0.89 -16.16
N GLY A 162 -7.97 0.14 -16.39
CA GLY A 162 -9.41 0.00 -16.38
C GLY A 162 -10.14 1.31 -16.21
N GLU A 163 -11.33 1.22 -15.63
CA GLU A 163 -12.19 2.33 -15.27
C GLU A 163 -12.53 2.22 -13.79
N GLY A 164 -12.46 3.34 -13.06
CA GLY A 164 -12.82 3.41 -11.65
C GLY A 164 -13.73 4.59 -11.39
N ALA A 165 -14.42 4.55 -10.25
CA ALA A 165 -15.23 5.66 -9.79
C ALA A 165 -14.34 6.89 -9.54
N THR A 166 -14.79 8.06 -9.99
CA THR A 166 -14.12 9.31 -9.68
C THR A 166 -14.93 10.14 -8.71
N THR A 167 -14.24 10.84 -7.81
CA THR A 167 -14.82 11.91 -7.00
C THR A 167 -14.46 13.28 -7.55
N ALA A 168 -13.79 13.34 -8.71
CA ALA A 168 -13.44 14.56 -9.40
C ALA A 168 -14.72 15.29 -9.83
N ILE A 169 -14.95 16.45 -9.24
CA ILE A 169 -15.97 17.38 -9.74
C ILE A 169 -15.30 18.19 -10.84
N ASP A 170 -15.73 18.01 -12.09
CA ASP A 170 -15.38 18.94 -13.16
C ASP A 170 -15.97 20.31 -12.80
N THR A 171 -15.12 21.23 -12.34
CA THR A 171 -15.56 22.58 -11.95
C THR A 171 -15.91 23.45 -13.14
N SER A 172 -15.48 23.07 -14.35
CA SER A 172 -15.83 23.74 -15.59
C SER A 172 -17.17 23.26 -16.15
N ASP A 173 -17.60 22.04 -15.81
CA ASP A 173 -18.91 21.48 -16.13
C ASP A 173 -19.41 20.56 -14.99
N PRO A 174 -19.97 21.14 -13.91
CA PRO A 174 -20.37 20.39 -12.72
C PRO A 174 -21.51 19.39 -13.00
N LEU A 175 -22.18 19.49 -14.14
CA LEU A 175 -23.23 18.55 -14.56
C LEU A 175 -22.65 17.33 -15.29
N LYS A 176 -21.43 17.39 -15.85
CA LYS A 176 -20.73 16.21 -16.40
C LYS A 176 -20.26 15.24 -15.33
N ALA A 177 -19.83 15.75 -14.17
CA ALA A 177 -19.45 14.93 -13.02
C ALA A 177 -20.60 14.01 -12.55
N ILE A 178 -21.85 14.36 -12.87
CA ILE A 178 -23.05 13.58 -12.55
C ILE A 178 -23.29 12.47 -13.59
N ASN A 179 -22.77 12.61 -14.81
CA ASN A 179 -23.05 11.74 -15.95
C ASN A 179 -21.93 10.74 -16.28
N SER A 180 -20.68 10.97 -15.84
CA SER A 180 -19.59 10.00 -15.96
C SER A 180 -19.14 9.56 -14.57
N LEU A 181 -19.80 8.53 -14.05
CA LEU A 181 -19.49 7.93 -12.75
C LEU A 181 -18.10 7.27 -12.73
N THR A 182 -17.48 7.07 -13.89
CA THR A 182 -16.17 6.46 -14.04
C THR A 182 -15.24 7.25 -14.95
N VAL A 183 -13.95 7.11 -14.72
CA VAL A 183 -12.86 7.61 -15.57
C VAL A 183 -11.83 6.50 -15.80
N PRO A 184 -11.15 6.49 -16.94
CA PRO A 184 -10.13 5.49 -17.21
C PRO A 184 -8.88 5.77 -16.38
N PHE A 185 -8.17 4.72 -16.00
CA PHE A 185 -6.88 4.81 -15.33
C PHE A 185 -5.92 3.74 -15.86
N GLU A 186 -4.63 4.03 -15.75
CA GLU A 186 -3.55 3.07 -16.00
C GLU A 186 -2.46 3.27 -14.95
N LEU A 187 -1.98 2.17 -14.38
CA LEU A 187 -0.87 2.10 -13.43
C LEU A 187 0.10 1.05 -13.94
N ILE A 188 1.34 1.46 -14.18
CA ILE A 188 2.45 0.56 -14.48
C ILE A 188 3.39 0.62 -13.29
N VAL A 189 3.62 -0.52 -12.66
CA VAL A 189 4.45 -0.63 -11.45
C VAL A 189 5.37 -1.82 -11.55
N THR A 190 6.64 -1.61 -11.23
CA THR A 190 7.65 -2.67 -11.12
C THR A 190 8.04 -2.82 -9.67
N CYS A 191 7.74 -3.99 -9.10
CA CYS A 191 8.16 -4.36 -7.74
C CYS A 191 9.63 -4.82 -7.73
N PRO A 192 10.35 -4.69 -6.59
CA PRO A 192 11.76 -5.11 -6.47
C PRO A 192 12.03 -6.59 -6.69
#